data_AF-A0A942ZY41-F1
#
_entry.id   AF-A0A942ZY41-F1
#
_cell.length_a   1.000
_cell.length_b   1.000
_cell.length_c   1.000
_cell.angle_alpha   90.00
_cell.angle_beta   90.00
_cell.angle_gamma   90.00
#
_symmetry.space_group_name_H-M   'P 1'
#
loop_
_entity.id
_entity.type
_entity.pdbx_description
1 polymer ?
#
loop_
_entity_poly.entity_id
_entity_poly.type
_entity_poly.pdbx_seq_one_letter_code
_entity_poly.pdbx_strand_id
1 'polypeptide(L)'
;MKYQSVMDLHTHTVASGHAYCTLREMARAASDKGLELLGITEHAPKMPGTCHKFYFQNIKVVPREMYGIQLLLGSEVNILDAAGTVDLEQKTLEKLDVVIASLHVPCIRPGSRQENTEAYLNAMKNPCVNIIGHPDDGRYEVDYEALVQGAREYGKVLELNNHSMDPDCNRENAVENDTIMLEYCKKYRVPVVMDSDAHFDLLIGEFDLARDLLTKLDFPEELVLNRSVDAVKKYVNRKF
;
A
#
# COMPACT_ATOMS: atom_id res chain seq x y z
N MET A 1 19.36 12.35 5.23
CA MET A 1 19.31 10.90 5.51
C MET A 1 19.02 10.20 4.19
N LYS A 2 19.64 9.06 3.88
CA LYS A 2 19.23 8.28 2.69
C LYS A 2 17.75 7.92 2.83
N TYR A 3 17.02 7.86 1.72
CA TYR A 3 15.59 7.51 1.70
C TYR A 3 14.71 8.47 2.53
N GLN A 4 14.98 9.78 2.46
CA GLN A 4 14.08 10.80 3.00
C GLN A 4 12.67 10.60 2.45
N SER A 5 11.67 10.72 3.31
CA SER A 5 10.28 10.41 2.99
C SER A 5 9.41 11.64 3.23
N VAL A 6 8.60 12.01 2.25
CA VAL A 6 7.62 13.12 2.36
C VAL A 6 6.17 12.63 2.25
N MET A 7 5.97 11.32 2.21
CA MET A 7 4.63 10.72 2.10
C MET A 7 4.53 9.39 2.83
N ASP A 8 3.29 9.05 3.16
CA ASP A 8 2.83 7.74 3.65
C ASP A 8 1.46 7.48 3.02
N LEU A 9 1.32 6.45 2.20
CA LEU A 9 0.15 6.20 1.34
C LEU A 9 -0.77 5.10 1.87
N HIS A 10 -0.32 4.29 2.83
CA HIS A 10 -1.10 3.21 3.42
C HIS A 10 -1.38 3.49 4.90
N THR A 11 -2.52 4.11 5.19
CA THR A 11 -2.96 4.37 6.57
C THR A 11 -4.47 4.20 6.74
N HIS A 12 -4.88 3.87 7.96
CA HIS A 12 -6.26 3.49 8.30
C HIS A 12 -6.83 4.36 9.41
N THR A 13 -8.14 4.60 9.36
CA THR A 13 -8.86 5.35 10.41
C THR A 13 -9.87 4.45 11.12
N VAL A 14 -10.57 5.00 12.11
CA VAL A 14 -11.71 4.34 12.78
C VAL A 14 -12.74 3.74 11.82
N ALA A 15 -12.78 4.15 10.54
CA ALA A 15 -13.64 3.54 9.53
C ALA A 15 -13.27 2.07 9.23
N SER A 16 -12.00 1.66 9.36
CA SER A 16 -11.56 0.26 9.20
C SER A 16 -11.96 -0.64 10.37
N GLY A 17 -12.47 -0.08 11.47
CA GLY A 17 -12.99 -0.83 12.63
C GLY A 17 -11.94 -1.35 13.62
N HIS A 18 -10.68 -1.45 13.20
CA HIS A 18 -9.54 -1.86 14.05
C HIS A 18 -8.36 -0.88 14.00
N ALA A 19 -8.60 0.32 13.48
CA ALA A 19 -7.76 1.51 13.67
C ALA A 19 -8.49 2.49 14.60
N TYR A 20 -7.74 3.37 15.26
CA TYR A 20 -8.26 4.10 16.43
C TYR A 20 -8.21 5.63 16.32
N CYS A 21 -7.76 6.17 15.19
CA CYS A 21 -7.71 7.60 14.93
C CYS A 21 -8.71 7.99 13.83
N THR A 22 -9.27 9.19 13.93
CA THR A 22 -10.10 9.79 12.88
C THR A 22 -9.25 10.30 11.72
N LEU A 23 -9.88 10.51 10.55
CA LEU A 23 -9.21 11.11 9.39
C LEU A 23 -8.50 12.44 9.72
N ARG A 24 -9.10 13.27 10.57
CA ARG A 24 -8.51 14.56 10.97
C ARG A 24 -7.31 14.38 11.89
N GLU A 25 -7.35 13.43 12.81
CA GLU A 25 -6.20 13.09 13.68
C GLU A 25 -5.04 12.55 12.83
N MET A 26 -5.31 11.62 11.92
CA MET A 26 -4.29 11.09 11.00
C MET A 26 -3.67 12.21 10.14
N ALA A 27 -4.50 13.07 9.53
CA ALA A 27 -4.01 14.19 8.73
C ALA A 27 -3.22 15.23 9.56
N ARG A 28 -3.61 15.46 10.82
CA ARG A 28 -2.87 16.36 11.71
C ARG A 28 -1.51 15.79 12.09
N ALA A 29 -1.46 14.52 12.48
CA ALA A 29 -0.21 13.85 12.84
C ALA A 29 0.77 13.78 11.66
N ALA A 30 0.28 13.48 10.44
CA ALA A 30 1.09 13.54 9.23
C ALA A 30 1.69 14.94 8.99
N SER A 31 0.89 16.00 9.17
CA SER A 31 1.36 17.39 9.09
C SER A 31 2.40 17.72 10.17
N ASP A 32 2.18 17.30 11.42
CA ASP A 32 3.11 17.51 12.53
C ASP A 32 4.45 16.77 12.34
N LYS A 33 4.43 15.63 11.64
CA LYS A 33 5.62 14.89 11.22
C LYS A 33 6.28 15.42 9.94
N GLY A 34 5.72 16.48 9.34
CA GLY A 34 6.28 17.15 8.16
C GLY A 34 6.09 16.40 6.84
N LEU A 35 5.11 15.49 6.75
CA LEU A 35 4.72 14.89 5.47
C LEU A 35 4.06 15.94 4.57
N GLU A 36 4.22 15.79 3.26
CA GLU A 36 3.57 16.61 2.24
C GLU A 36 2.29 15.95 1.69
N LEU A 37 2.22 14.62 1.76
CA LEU A 37 1.14 13.79 1.21
C LEU A 37 0.81 12.63 2.15
N LEU A 38 -0.48 12.42 2.42
CA LEU A 38 -0.99 11.29 3.21
C LEU A 38 -2.05 10.53 2.42
N GLY A 39 -1.95 9.20 2.37
CA GLY A 39 -3.00 8.31 1.89
C GLY A 39 -3.89 7.82 3.03
N ILE A 40 -5.21 7.97 2.88
CA ILE A 40 -6.21 7.33 3.73
C ILE A 40 -6.84 6.20 2.91
N THR A 41 -6.48 4.96 3.22
CA THR A 41 -6.75 3.77 2.39
C THR A 41 -7.45 2.69 3.19
N GLU A 42 -8.66 2.99 3.67
CA GLU A 42 -9.44 2.04 4.46
C GLU A 42 -9.61 0.68 3.77
N HIS A 43 -9.68 -0.37 4.59
CA HIS A 43 -10.00 -1.70 4.09
C HIS A 43 -11.38 -1.72 3.43
N ALA A 44 -11.45 -2.35 2.27
CA ALA A 44 -12.70 -2.55 1.55
C ALA A 44 -13.65 -3.59 2.20
N PRO A 45 -14.95 -3.60 1.83
CA PRO A 45 -16.04 -4.19 2.64
C PRO A 45 -15.99 -5.70 2.93
N LYS A 46 -15.12 -6.49 2.28
CA LYS A 46 -14.97 -7.91 2.61
C LYS A 46 -14.16 -8.13 3.89
N MET A 47 -13.34 -7.16 4.28
CA MET A 47 -12.66 -7.20 5.58
C MET A 47 -13.71 -7.14 6.71
N PRO A 48 -13.75 -8.11 7.63
CA PRO A 48 -14.71 -8.09 8.73
C PRO A 48 -14.55 -6.85 9.62
N GLY A 49 -15.65 -6.18 9.93
CA GLY A 49 -15.67 -5.03 10.86
C GLY A 49 -15.33 -3.68 10.23
N THR A 50 -14.97 -3.63 8.95
CA THR A 50 -14.68 -2.39 8.23
C THR A 50 -15.93 -1.61 7.78
N CYS A 51 -15.70 -0.50 7.09
CA CYS A 51 -16.71 0.37 6.53
C CYS A 51 -17.49 -0.23 5.34
N HIS A 52 -18.75 0.20 5.21
CA HIS A 52 -19.59 -0.14 4.06
C HIS A 52 -19.14 0.61 2.80
N LYS A 53 -19.42 0.07 1.59
CA LYS A 53 -19.04 0.69 0.30
C LYS A 53 -19.45 2.16 0.12
N PHE A 54 -20.46 2.61 0.85
CA PHE A 54 -20.91 4.01 0.83
C PHE A 54 -19.86 4.99 1.37
N TYR A 55 -18.95 4.52 2.23
CA TYR A 55 -17.79 5.29 2.65
C TYR A 55 -16.99 5.75 1.42
N PHE A 56 -16.52 4.81 0.60
CA PHE A 56 -15.75 5.09 -0.61
C PHE A 56 -16.55 5.88 -1.67
N GLN A 57 -17.84 5.62 -1.81
CA GLN A 57 -18.68 6.36 -2.76
C GLN A 57 -18.90 7.83 -2.37
N ASN A 58 -18.84 8.13 -1.07
CA ASN A 58 -19.07 9.46 -0.53
C ASN A 58 -17.79 10.19 -0.10
N ILE A 59 -16.65 9.50 0.01
CA ILE A 59 -15.36 10.08 0.45
C ILE A 59 -14.94 11.31 -0.36
N LYS A 60 -15.47 11.44 -1.58
CA LYS A 60 -15.34 12.61 -2.44
C LYS A 60 -15.73 13.96 -1.79
N VAL A 61 -16.51 13.97 -0.71
CA VAL A 61 -16.86 15.21 0.01
C VAL A 61 -15.72 15.73 0.89
N VAL A 62 -14.73 14.91 1.20
CA VAL A 62 -13.57 15.28 2.02
C VAL A 62 -12.60 16.10 1.16
N PRO A 63 -12.07 17.24 1.66
CA PRO A 63 -11.10 18.03 0.92
C PRO A 63 -9.80 17.25 0.70
N ARG A 64 -9.13 17.54 -0.42
CA ARG A 64 -7.84 16.89 -0.81
C ARG A 64 -6.62 17.58 -0.22
N GLU A 65 -6.85 18.54 0.65
CA GLU A 65 -5.85 19.28 1.39
C GLU A 65 -6.37 19.54 2.80
N MET A 66 -5.54 19.30 3.80
CA MET A 66 -5.86 19.56 5.20
C MET A 66 -4.57 19.86 5.96
N TYR A 67 -4.59 20.84 6.87
CA TYR A 67 -3.42 21.18 7.70
C TYR A 67 -2.12 21.44 6.90
N GLY A 68 -2.22 21.94 5.67
CA GLY A 68 -1.08 22.21 4.80
C GLY A 68 -0.50 20.98 4.08
N ILE A 69 -1.13 19.81 4.18
CA ILE A 69 -0.73 18.58 3.47
C ILE A 69 -1.79 18.15 2.47
N GLN A 70 -1.37 17.43 1.43
CA GLN A 70 -2.27 16.83 0.45
C GLN A 70 -2.77 15.47 0.95
N LEU A 71 -4.00 15.11 0.57
CA LEU A 71 -4.60 13.80 0.88
C LEU A 71 -4.88 13.00 -0.39
N LEU A 72 -4.51 11.72 -0.42
CA LEU A 72 -5.07 10.73 -1.35
C LEU A 72 -6.15 9.93 -0.61
N LEU A 73 -7.38 10.01 -1.11
CA LEU A 73 -8.52 9.32 -0.53
C LEU A 73 -8.79 8.05 -1.32
N GLY A 74 -8.43 6.92 -0.73
CA GLY A 74 -8.30 5.64 -1.41
C GLY A 74 -8.96 4.48 -0.69
N SER A 75 -8.52 3.28 -1.06
CA SER A 75 -8.88 2.04 -0.37
C SER A 75 -7.74 1.04 -0.52
N GLU A 76 -7.53 0.26 0.53
CA GLU A 76 -6.89 -1.04 0.42
C GLU A 76 -7.97 -2.10 0.13
N VAL A 77 -7.99 -2.58 -1.11
CA VAL A 77 -8.95 -3.58 -1.57
C VAL A 77 -8.43 -4.98 -1.34
N ASN A 78 -9.36 -5.88 -1.02
CA ASN A 78 -9.06 -7.28 -0.80
C ASN A 78 -9.09 -8.03 -2.13
N ILE A 79 -8.00 -8.69 -2.48
CA ILE A 79 -8.00 -9.67 -3.57
C ILE A 79 -8.71 -10.94 -3.06
N LEU A 80 -9.73 -11.39 -3.78
CA LEU A 80 -10.68 -12.40 -3.31
C LEU A 80 -10.43 -13.80 -3.88
N ASP A 81 -9.73 -13.89 -5.00
CA ASP A 81 -9.47 -15.14 -5.71
C ASP A 81 -8.24 -15.04 -6.61
N ALA A 82 -7.80 -16.18 -7.15
CA ALA A 82 -6.71 -16.26 -8.13
C ALA A 82 -7.02 -15.52 -9.45
N ALA A 83 -8.28 -15.20 -9.74
CA ALA A 83 -8.66 -14.40 -10.90
C ALA A 83 -8.44 -12.89 -10.68
N GLY A 84 -7.95 -12.49 -9.49
CA GLY A 84 -7.65 -11.09 -9.18
C GLY A 84 -8.88 -10.25 -8.91
N THR A 85 -10.03 -10.87 -8.59
CA THR A 85 -11.26 -10.14 -8.26
C THR A 85 -11.04 -9.33 -6.97
N VAL A 86 -11.43 -8.06 -6.98
CA VAL A 86 -11.37 -7.19 -5.79
C VAL A 86 -12.77 -6.83 -5.28
N ASP A 87 -12.88 -6.44 -4.01
CA ASP A 87 -14.13 -6.27 -3.29
C ASP A 87 -14.79 -4.87 -3.36
N LEU A 88 -14.35 -4.05 -4.30
CA LEU A 88 -15.04 -2.83 -4.73
C LEU A 88 -15.31 -2.85 -6.23
N GLU A 89 -16.51 -2.42 -6.62
CA GLU A 89 -16.90 -2.34 -8.03
C GLU A 89 -16.10 -1.26 -8.78
N GLN A 90 -15.84 -1.50 -10.07
CA GLN A 90 -15.06 -0.62 -10.94
C GLN A 90 -15.50 0.86 -10.87
N LYS A 91 -16.80 1.14 -10.89
CA LYS A 91 -17.37 2.51 -10.82
C LYS A 91 -17.04 3.24 -9.50
N THR A 92 -16.77 2.49 -8.43
CA THR A 92 -16.32 3.06 -7.15
C THR A 92 -14.82 3.28 -7.19
N LEU A 93 -14.04 2.30 -7.68
CA LEU A 93 -12.58 2.40 -7.83
C LEU A 93 -12.13 3.58 -8.68
N GLU A 94 -12.82 3.86 -9.79
CA GLU A 94 -12.53 4.99 -10.70
C GLU A 94 -12.60 6.38 -10.06
N LYS A 95 -13.16 6.49 -8.84
CA LYS A 95 -13.31 7.75 -8.10
C LYS A 95 -12.33 7.88 -6.94
N LEU A 96 -11.57 6.83 -6.65
CA LEU A 96 -10.56 6.81 -5.60
C LEU A 96 -9.25 7.39 -6.12
N ASP A 97 -8.56 8.14 -5.27
CA ASP A 97 -7.31 8.80 -5.61
C ASP A 97 -6.14 7.81 -5.71
N VAL A 98 -6.18 6.73 -4.93
CA VAL A 98 -5.21 5.63 -4.89
C VAL A 98 -5.92 4.33 -4.46
N VAL A 99 -5.51 3.20 -5.03
CA VAL A 99 -6.01 1.86 -4.69
C VAL A 99 -4.82 0.95 -4.46
N ILE A 100 -4.75 0.40 -3.25
CA ILE A 100 -3.81 -0.64 -2.84
C ILE A 100 -4.54 -1.97 -2.93
N ALA A 101 -3.96 -3.02 -3.53
CA ALA A 101 -4.57 -4.35 -3.58
C ALA A 101 -3.70 -5.36 -2.83
N SER A 102 -4.31 -6.08 -1.88
CA SER A 102 -3.59 -6.94 -0.94
C SER A 102 -4.31 -8.27 -0.71
N LEU A 103 -3.56 -9.29 -0.27
CA LEU A 103 -4.10 -10.56 0.21
C LEU A 103 -4.29 -10.51 1.73
N HIS A 104 -5.48 -10.87 2.21
CA HIS A 104 -5.81 -10.85 3.63
C HIS A 104 -6.44 -12.17 4.06
N VAL A 105 -5.92 -12.77 5.14
CA VAL A 105 -6.38 -14.07 5.67
C VAL A 105 -7.89 -14.10 5.92
N PRO A 106 -8.53 -13.03 6.44
CA PRO A 106 -9.99 -12.98 6.59
C PRO A 106 -10.79 -13.02 5.27
N CYS A 107 -10.17 -12.63 4.15
CA CYS A 107 -10.84 -12.43 2.86
C CYS A 107 -10.52 -13.54 1.85
N ILE A 108 -9.32 -14.11 1.91
CA ILE A 108 -8.84 -15.18 1.04
C ILE A 108 -7.92 -16.11 1.83
N ARG A 109 -8.14 -17.42 1.73
CA ARG A 109 -7.25 -18.40 2.36
C ARG A 109 -5.92 -18.45 1.60
N PRO A 110 -4.78 -18.56 2.28
CA PRO A 110 -3.51 -18.87 1.62
C PRO A 110 -3.62 -20.09 0.72
N GLY A 111 -3.27 -19.92 -0.55
CA GLY A 111 -3.20 -20.98 -1.55
C GLY A 111 -1.76 -21.44 -1.80
N SER A 112 -1.57 -22.20 -2.87
CA SER A 112 -0.23 -22.53 -3.37
C SER A 112 0.52 -21.28 -3.85
N ARG A 113 1.86 -21.37 -3.92
CA ARG A 113 2.71 -20.31 -4.49
C ARG A 113 2.23 -19.83 -5.86
N GLN A 114 1.73 -20.74 -6.70
CA GLN A 114 1.16 -20.40 -7.99
C GLN A 114 -0.14 -19.60 -7.86
N GLU A 115 -1.10 -20.07 -7.06
CA GLU A 115 -2.40 -19.41 -6.90
C GLU A 115 -2.26 -18.00 -6.31
N ASN A 116 -1.41 -17.82 -5.29
CA ASN A 116 -1.15 -16.51 -4.69
C ASN A 116 -0.49 -15.55 -5.70
N THR A 117 0.45 -16.05 -6.50
CA THR A 117 1.09 -15.27 -7.57
C THR A 117 0.07 -14.86 -8.64
N GLU A 118 -0.78 -15.79 -9.09
CA GLU A 118 -1.84 -15.50 -10.07
C GLU A 118 -2.84 -14.46 -9.55
N ALA A 119 -3.19 -14.52 -8.26
CA ALA A 119 -4.07 -13.53 -7.62
C ALA A 119 -3.51 -12.11 -7.76
N TYR A 120 -2.22 -11.90 -7.42
CA TYR A 120 -1.57 -10.60 -7.60
C TYR A 120 -1.45 -10.20 -9.08
N LEU A 121 -0.96 -11.08 -9.94
CA LEU A 121 -0.78 -10.77 -11.36
C LEU A 121 -2.10 -10.40 -12.06
N ASN A 122 -3.19 -11.06 -11.70
CA ASN A 122 -4.50 -10.75 -12.25
C ASN A 122 -5.08 -9.47 -11.64
N ALA A 123 -4.86 -9.18 -10.35
CA ALA A 123 -5.23 -7.91 -9.74
C ALA A 123 -4.51 -6.71 -10.39
N MET A 124 -3.23 -6.88 -10.74
CA MET A 124 -2.44 -5.86 -11.45
C MET A 124 -3.03 -5.49 -12.84
N LYS A 125 -3.84 -6.36 -13.47
CA LYS A 125 -4.50 -6.04 -14.75
C LYS A 125 -5.59 -4.98 -14.60
N ASN A 126 -6.11 -4.77 -13.39
CA ASN A 126 -7.09 -3.73 -13.13
C ASN A 126 -6.45 -2.33 -13.30
N PRO A 127 -6.97 -1.45 -14.18
CA PRO A 127 -6.38 -0.13 -14.41
C PRO A 127 -6.48 0.80 -13.19
N CYS A 128 -7.39 0.54 -12.24
CA CYS A 128 -7.54 1.35 -11.04
C CYS A 128 -6.61 0.95 -9.91
N VAL A 129 -6.05 -0.27 -9.89
CA VAL A 129 -5.07 -0.69 -8.88
C VAL A 129 -3.76 0.04 -9.14
N ASN A 130 -3.16 0.62 -8.09
CA ASN A 130 -1.95 1.43 -8.19
C ASN A 130 -0.75 0.73 -7.53
N ILE A 131 -0.98 0.19 -6.33
CA ILE A 131 0.03 -0.39 -5.45
C ILE A 131 -0.40 -1.81 -5.11
N ILE A 132 0.54 -2.74 -5.05
CA ILE A 132 0.35 -4.03 -4.41
C ILE A 132 0.83 -3.93 -2.96
N GLY A 133 -0.10 -4.09 -2.01
CA GLY A 133 0.16 -3.95 -0.59
C GLY A 133 0.77 -5.23 0.01
N HIS A 134 1.73 -5.04 0.90
CA HIS A 134 2.48 -6.05 1.67
C HIS A 134 2.57 -7.43 1.02
N PRO A 135 3.10 -7.54 -0.23
CA PRO A 135 3.26 -8.83 -0.89
C PRO A 135 4.33 -9.72 -0.21
N ASP A 136 5.00 -9.20 0.81
CA ASP A 136 6.04 -9.82 1.61
C ASP A 136 5.52 -10.82 2.67
N ASP A 137 4.21 -10.86 2.93
CA ASP A 137 3.63 -11.77 3.91
C ASP A 137 3.81 -13.24 3.49
N GLY A 138 4.75 -13.93 4.14
CA GLY A 138 5.13 -15.31 3.87
C GLY A 138 4.04 -16.34 4.11
N ARG A 139 2.91 -15.96 4.75
CA ARG A 139 1.70 -16.79 4.75
C ARG A 139 1.17 -16.99 3.33
N TYR A 140 1.39 -16.02 2.43
CA TYR A 140 1.12 -16.09 1.01
C TYR A 140 2.42 -16.20 0.23
N GLU A 141 3.00 -17.40 0.13
CA GLU A 141 4.18 -17.60 -0.72
C GLU A 141 3.90 -17.14 -2.16
N VAL A 142 4.83 -16.42 -2.77
CA VAL A 142 4.72 -15.91 -4.15
C VAL A 142 5.99 -16.13 -4.95
N ASP A 143 5.87 -16.06 -6.28
CA ASP A 143 7.01 -15.90 -7.17
C ASP A 143 7.35 -14.41 -7.32
N TYR A 144 8.35 -13.94 -6.55
CA TYR A 144 8.76 -12.53 -6.58
C TYR A 144 9.32 -12.07 -7.93
N GLU A 145 9.93 -12.95 -8.72
CA GLU A 145 10.40 -12.58 -10.06
C GLU A 145 9.22 -12.32 -10.99
N ALA A 146 8.19 -13.17 -10.94
CA ALA A 146 6.96 -12.99 -11.68
C ALA A 146 6.19 -11.75 -11.18
N LEU A 147 6.06 -11.57 -9.86
CA LEU A 147 5.41 -10.42 -9.23
C LEU A 147 6.02 -9.10 -9.70
N VAL A 148 7.35 -8.96 -9.61
CA VAL A 148 8.06 -7.74 -10.02
C VAL A 148 7.94 -7.50 -11.53
N GLN A 149 8.02 -8.55 -12.35
CA GLN A 149 7.81 -8.41 -13.80
C GLN A 149 6.37 -7.98 -14.13
N GLY A 150 5.37 -8.52 -13.43
CA GLY A 150 3.98 -8.10 -13.56
C GLY A 150 3.78 -6.65 -13.17
N ALA A 151 4.36 -6.22 -12.05
CA ALA A 151 4.31 -4.81 -11.62
C ALA A 151 4.92 -3.89 -12.68
N ARG A 152 6.03 -4.30 -13.30
CA ARG A 152 6.62 -3.57 -14.43
C ARG A 152 5.70 -3.52 -15.65
N GLU A 153 5.14 -4.65 -16.05
CA GLU A 153 4.28 -4.77 -17.24
C GLU A 153 3.03 -3.90 -17.13
N TYR A 154 2.36 -3.93 -15.98
CA TYR A 154 1.10 -3.23 -15.74
C TYR A 154 1.27 -1.85 -15.09
N GLY A 155 2.52 -1.39 -14.92
CA GLY A 155 2.86 -0.07 -14.38
C GLY A 155 2.44 0.13 -12.92
N LYS A 156 2.53 -0.93 -12.10
CA LYS A 156 2.19 -0.93 -10.67
C LYS A 156 3.42 -0.69 -9.81
N VAL A 157 3.18 -0.23 -8.59
CA VAL A 157 4.20 -0.08 -7.55
C VAL A 157 4.08 -1.23 -6.57
N LEU A 158 5.21 -1.70 -6.02
CA LEU A 158 5.21 -2.67 -4.93
C LEU A 158 5.46 -1.94 -3.61
N GLU A 159 4.65 -2.25 -2.61
CA GLU A 159 4.83 -1.73 -1.27
C GLU A 159 6.01 -2.42 -0.56
N LEU A 160 6.80 -1.63 0.17
CA LEU A 160 7.73 -2.07 1.20
C LEU A 160 7.12 -1.67 2.55
N ASN A 161 6.37 -2.59 3.15
CA ASN A 161 5.53 -2.28 4.29
C ASN A 161 6.34 -2.33 5.60
N ASN A 162 6.44 -1.20 6.30
CA ASN A 162 7.25 -1.14 7.52
C ASN A 162 6.65 -2.00 8.64
N HIS A 163 5.32 -2.06 8.75
CA HIS A 163 4.66 -2.85 9.78
C HIS A 163 4.89 -4.35 9.59
N SER A 164 5.05 -4.84 8.36
CA SER A 164 5.37 -6.25 8.12
C SER A 164 6.67 -6.71 8.78
N MET A 165 7.65 -5.81 8.92
CA MET A 165 8.96 -6.13 9.50
C MET A 165 8.98 -5.99 11.03
N ASP A 166 7.90 -5.49 11.63
CA ASP A 166 7.79 -5.36 13.08
C ASP A 166 7.78 -6.76 13.73
N PRO A 167 8.64 -7.05 14.73
CA PRO A 167 8.64 -8.34 15.43
C PRO A 167 7.31 -8.74 16.06
N ASP A 168 6.44 -7.78 16.38
CA ASP A 168 5.11 -8.02 16.93
C ASP A 168 4.03 -8.21 15.83
N CYS A 169 4.40 -8.09 14.55
CA CYS A 169 3.51 -8.37 13.42
C CYS A 169 3.26 -9.88 13.27
N ASN A 170 2.07 -10.23 12.74
CA ASN A 170 1.69 -11.62 12.47
C ASN A 170 2.03 -12.09 11.03
N ARG A 171 2.59 -11.22 10.18
CA ARG A 171 3.08 -11.59 8.84
C ARG A 171 4.37 -12.39 9.00
N GLU A 172 4.57 -13.37 8.12
CA GLU A 172 5.72 -14.28 8.25
C GLU A 172 6.84 -13.91 7.27
N ASN A 173 8.11 -14.03 7.69
CA ASN A 173 9.29 -13.92 6.81
C ASN A 173 9.41 -12.60 5.99
N ALA A 174 8.84 -11.50 6.47
CA ALA A 174 8.77 -10.24 5.73
C ALA A 174 10.14 -9.74 5.25
N VAL A 175 11.14 -9.69 6.15
CA VAL A 175 12.50 -9.19 5.81
C VAL A 175 13.17 -10.04 4.74
N GLU A 176 13.06 -11.37 4.83
CA GLU A 176 13.60 -12.31 3.84
C GLU A 176 12.93 -12.13 2.48
N ASN A 177 11.60 -12.02 2.49
CA ASN A 177 10.78 -11.87 1.30
C ASN A 177 10.99 -10.53 0.60
N ASP A 178 10.99 -9.44 1.36
CA ASP A 178 11.31 -8.10 0.86
C ASP A 178 12.73 -8.05 0.31
N THR A 179 13.69 -8.75 0.90
CA THR A 179 15.05 -8.84 0.35
C THR A 179 15.02 -9.42 -1.08
N ILE A 180 14.29 -10.52 -1.29
CA ILE A 180 14.16 -11.14 -2.62
C ILE A 180 13.45 -10.19 -3.59
N MET A 181 12.34 -9.60 -3.17
CA MET A 181 11.56 -8.65 -3.98
C MET A 181 12.43 -7.44 -4.39
N LEU A 182 13.16 -6.83 -3.46
CA LEU A 182 13.99 -5.66 -3.69
C LEU A 182 15.15 -5.96 -4.65
N GLU A 183 15.78 -7.15 -4.59
CA GLU A 183 16.77 -7.56 -5.58
C GLU A 183 16.19 -7.63 -7.00
N TYR A 184 14.98 -8.16 -7.16
CA TYR A 184 14.29 -8.16 -8.44
C TYR A 184 13.86 -6.76 -8.88
N CYS A 185 13.39 -5.90 -7.96
CA CYS A 185 13.08 -4.51 -8.25
C CYS A 185 14.32 -3.74 -8.75
N LYS A 186 15.50 -3.98 -8.17
CA LYS A 186 16.78 -3.46 -8.68
C LYS A 186 17.05 -3.93 -10.10
N LYS A 187 16.98 -5.25 -10.34
CA LYS A 187 17.23 -5.88 -11.64
C LYS A 187 16.30 -5.34 -12.74
N TYR A 188 15.01 -5.20 -12.44
CA TYR A 188 13.98 -4.82 -13.40
C TYR A 188 13.59 -3.34 -13.39
N ARG A 189 14.22 -2.54 -12.52
CA ARG A 189 13.99 -1.09 -12.37
C ARG A 189 12.52 -0.78 -12.02
N VAL A 190 11.94 -1.58 -11.14
CA VAL A 190 10.57 -1.38 -10.62
C VAL A 190 10.66 -0.54 -9.34
N PRO A 191 9.88 0.54 -9.24
CA PRO A 191 9.88 1.36 -8.04
C PRO A 191 9.13 0.69 -6.89
N VAL A 192 9.51 1.08 -5.68
CA VAL A 192 8.80 0.74 -4.45
C VAL A 192 8.32 1.99 -3.72
N VAL A 193 7.32 1.82 -2.88
CA VAL A 193 6.87 2.83 -1.92
C VAL A 193 6.97 2.24 -0.51
N MET A 194 7.58 2.96 0.41
CA MET A 194 7.55 2.61 1.83
C MET A 194 6.24 3.12 2.41
N ASP A 195 5.50 2.27 3.09
CA ASP A 195 4.26 2.65 3.76
C ASP A 195 4.20 2.05 5.16
N SER A 196 3.49 2.73 6.06
CA SER A 196 3.52 2.39 7.49
C SER A 196 2.45 1.38 7.87
N ASP A 197 1.38 1.28 7.08
CA ASP A 197 0.16 0.53 7.44
C ASP A 197 -0.44 1.04 8.77
N ALA A 198 -0.34 2.35 9.00
CA ALA A 198 -0.64 2.93 10.30
C ALA A 198 -2.12 2.80 10.64
N HIS A 199 -2.40 2.05 11.71
CA HIS A 199 -3.71 1.96 12.37
C HIS A 199 -3.85 2.91 13.57
N PHE A 200 -2.78 3.66 13.86
CA PHE A 200 -2.73 4.71 14.87
C PHE A 200 -1.79 5.83 14.40
N ASP A 201 -2.11 7.06 14.78
CA ASP A 201 -1.43 8.26 14.30
C ASP A 201 0.08 8.32 14.63
N LEU A 202 0.48 7.72 15.75
CA LEU A 202 1.88 7.61 16.16
C LEU A 202 2.74 6.80 15.18
N LEU A 203 2.15 5.93 14.35
CA LEU A 203 2.87 5.07 13.40
C LEU A 203 3.05 5.71 12.03
N ILE A 204 2.35 6.81 11.73
CA ILE A 204 2.41 7.47 10.41
C ILE A 204 3.84 7.89 10.10
N GLY A 205 4.34 7.56 8.91
CA GLY A 205 5.68 7.97 8.45
C GLY A 205 6.85 7.29 9.18
N GLU A 206 6.58 6.32 10.05
CA GLU A 206 7.60 5.51 10.70
C GLU A 206 8.06 4.42 9.72
N PHE A 207 9.25 4.61 9.14
CA PHE A 207 9.81 3.74 8.09
C PHE A 207 11.19 3.19 8.43
N ASP A 208 11.58 3.18 9.70
CA ASP A 208 12.96 2.89 10.09
C ASP A 208 13.40 1.47 9.69
N LEU A 209 12.53 0.46 9.85
CA LEU A 209 12.84 -0.92 9.44
C LEU A 209 12.98 -1.04 7.91
N ALA A 210 12.06 -0.42 7.17
CA ALA A 210 12.12 -0.37 5.71
C ALA A 210 13.38 0.37 5.22
N ARG A 211 13.74 1.51 5.84
CA ARG A 211 14.95 2.28 5.52
C ARG A 211 16.23 1.51 5.82
N ASP A 212 16.26 0.78 6.93
CA ASP A 212 17.41 -0.05 7.30
C ASP A 212 17.62 -1.16 6.27
N LEU A 213 16.54 -1.82 5.82
CA LEU A 213 16.62 -2.83 4.77
C LEU A 213 17.10 -2.25 3.43
N LEU A 214 16.51 -1.13 2.98
CA LEU A 214 16.93 -0.44 1.76
C LEU A 214 18.41 -0.04 1.82
N THR A 215 18.87 0.46 2.97
CA THR A 215 20.27 0.84 3.20
C THR A 215 21.19 -0.38 3.13
N LYS A 216 20.81 -1.49 3.78
CA LYS A 216 21.57 -2.75 3.77
C LYS A 216 21.74 -3.31 2.36
N LEU A 217 20.73 -3.15 1.50
CA LEU A 217 20.72 -3.66 0.13
C LEU A 217 21.26 -2.66 -0.91
N ASP A 218 21.71 -1.49 -0.47
CA ASP A 218 22.09 -0.34 -1.29
C ASP A 218 21.08 -0.08 -2.41
N PHE A 219 19.79 -0.02 -2.03
CA PHE A 219 18.70 0.10 -2.99
C PHE A 219 18.72 1.48 -3.67
N PRO A 220 18.53 1.58 -5.00
CA PRO A 220 18.60 2.86 -5.70
C PRO A 220 17.54 3.86 -5.23
N GLU A 221 17.97 5.02 -4.73
CA GLU A 221 17.08 6.05 -4.17
C GLU A 221 16.06 6.56 -5.20
N GLU A 222 16.39 6.58 -6.48
CA GLU A 222 15.47 6.98 -7.55
C GLU A 222 14.31 6.00 -7.79
N LEU A 223 14.41 4.78 -7.24
CA LEU A 223 13.33 3.78 -7.27
C LEU A 223 12.45 3.84 -6.02
N VAL A 224 12.81 4.62 -4.99
CA VAL A 224 11.97 4.81 -3.79
C VAL A 224 11.10 6.05 -3.97
N LEU A 225 9.79 5.86 -4.12
CA LEU A 225 8.87 6.94 -4.49
C LEU A 225 8.68 7.98 -3.38
N ASN A 226 8.91 7.61 -2.12
CA ASN A 226 8.71 8.50 -0.96
C ASN A 226 9.56 9.78 -0.99
N ARG A 227 10.59 9.85 -1.85
CA ARG A 227 11.51 11.00 -1.97
C ARG A 227 10.83 12.32 -2.38
N SER A 228 9.69 12.29 -3.07
CA SER A 228 8.94 13.50 -3.43
C SER A 228 7.52 13.18 -3.89
N VAL A 229 6.58 14.11 -3.65
CA VAL A 229 5.20 14.00 -4.15
C VAL A 229 5.16 13.81 -5.67
N ASP A 230 6.04 14.50 -6.42
CA ASP A 230 6.12 14.37 -7.88
C ASP A 230 6.44 12.95 -8.35
N ALA A 231 7.21 12.17 -7.57
CA ALA A 231 7.59 10.81 -7.95
C ALA A 231 6.40 9.85 -7.99
N VAL A 232 5.38 10.06 -7.13
CA VAL A 232 4.21 9.18 -7.07
C VAL A 232 3.06 9.59 -8.01
N LYS A 233 3.03 10.85 -8.50
CA LYS A 233 1.90 11.39 -9.30
C LYS A 233 1.50 10.52 -10.49
N LYS A 234 2.46 9.88 -11.15
CA LYS A 234 2.21 9.04 -12.33
C LYS A 234 1.71 7.63 -12.02
N TYR A 235 1.71 7.24 -10.75
CA TYR A 235 1.31 5.90 -10.30
C TYR A 235 -0.05 5.86 -9.62
N VAL A 236 -0.61 7.02 -9.24
CA VAL A 236 -1.90 7.13 -8.56
C VAL A 236 -3.00 7.58 -9.53
N ASN A 237 -4.26 7.37 -9.16
CA ASN A 237 -5.42 7.72 -10.00
C ASN A 237 -5.74 9.22 -9.95
N ARG A 238 -5.33 9.91 -8.86
CA ARG A 238 -5.54 11.34 -8.68
C ARG A 238 -4.82 12.14 -9.77
N LYS A 239 -5.56 13.07 -10.37
CA LYS A 239 -4.99 14.12 -11.22
C LYS A 239 -4.61 15.31 -10.33
N PHE A 240 -3.33 15.68 -10.35
CA PHE A 240 -2.77 16.81 -9.59
C PHE A 240 -2.90 18.12 -10.37
#